data_AF-A0A5B9DC55-F1
#
_entry.id   AF-A0A5B9DC55-F1
#
_cell.length_a   1.000
_cell.length_b   1.000
_cell.length_c   1.000
_cell.angle_alpha   90.00
_cell.angle_beta   90.00
_cell.angle_gamma   90.00
#
_symmetry.space_group_name_H-M   'P 1'
#
loop_
_entity.id
_entity.type
_entity.pdbx_description
1 polymer ?
#
loop_
_entity_poly.entity_id
_entity_poly.type
_entity_poly.pdbx_seq_one_letter_code
_entity_poly.pdbx_strand_id
1 'polypeptide(L)' 'MNSDFKTAIIVKSIEEEYMYIQQISCEQCELKGSFKLEIQSLIFEDKKPFDKLKCKCQNCGAKKSVLFDISNFFGKLF' A
#
# COMPACT_ATOMS: atom_id res chain seq x y z
N MET A 1 -7.58 14.85 -9.81
CA MET A 1 -7.91 13.87 -8.76
C MET A 1 -8.46 12.58 -9.35
N ASN A 2 -7.57 11.64 -9.65
CA ASN A 2 -7.91 10.26 -10.04
C ASN A 2 -8.72 9.58 -8.92
N SER A 3 -9.69 8.70 -9.25
CA SER A 3 -10.54 8.03 -8.26
C SER A 3 -9.75 7.23 -7.23
N ASP A 4 -8.64 6.65 -7.66
CA ASP A 4 -7.80 5.75 -6.85
C ASP A 4 -7.14 6.48 -5.66
N PHE A 5 -6.85 7.77 -5.78
CA PHE A 5 -6.25 8.57 -4.70
C PHE A 5 -7.25 8.97 -3.61
N LYS A 6 -8.55 8.99 -3.92
CA LYS A 6 -9.60 9.26 -2.93
C LYS A 6 -9.80 8.10 -1.96
N THR A 7 -9.49 6.89 -2.39
CA THR A 7 -9.61 5.66 -1.61
C THR A 7 -8.26 5.20 -1.05
N ALA A 8 -7.23 6.05 -1.10
CA ALA A 8 -5.94 5.74 -0.52
C ALA A 8 -6.07 5.52 1.00
N ILE A 9 -5.33 4.54 1.51
CA ILE A 9 -5.37 4.18 2.93
C ILE A 9 -4.49 5.18 3.69
N ILE A 10 -5.09 5.88 4.65
CA ILE A 10 -4.35 6.83 5.50
C ILE A 10 -3.55 6.03 6.53
N VAL A 11 -2.25 6.28 6.56
CA VAL A 11 -1.31 5.66 7.50
C VAL A 11 -0.52 6.73 8.26
N LYS A 12 0.05 6.35 9.40
CA LYS A 12 0.85 7.22 10.27
C LYS A 12 2.35 6.88 10.25
N SER A 13 2.70 5.74 9.67
CA SER A 13 4.08 5.29 9.53
C SER A 13 4.21 4.33 8.34
N ILE A 14 5.46 4.12 7.93
CA ILE A 14 5.80 3.08 6.95
C ILE A 14 5.42 1.70 7.48
N GLU A 15 5.63 1.43 8.78
CA GLU A 15 5.31 0.14 9.40
C GLU A 15 3.82 -0.25 9.24
N GLU A 16 2.91 0.72 9.35
CA GLU A 16 1.47 0.47 9.14
C GLU A 16 1.16 -0.03 7.72
N GLU A 17 1.91 0.41 6.70
CA GLU A 17 1.76 -0.06 5.31
C GLU A 17 2.12 -1.54 5.18
N TYR A 18 3.26 -1.93 5.77
CA TYR A 18 3.74 -3.30 5.75
C TYR A 18 2.82 -4.23 6.55
N MET A 19 2.34 -3.76 7.71
CA MET A 19 1.33 -4.50 8.48
C MET A 19 0.04 -4.70 7.69
N TYR A 20 -0.43 -3.66 6.99
CA TYR A 20 -1.64 -3.75 6.17
C TYR A 20 -1.52 -4.86 5.11
N ILE A 21 -0.45 -4.84 4.30
CA ILE A 21 -0.29 -5.85 3.24
C ILE A 21 -0.12 -7.28 3.78
N GLN A 22 0.38 -7.44 5.01
CA GLN A 22 0.47 -8.73 5.70
C GLN A 22 -0.85 -9.19 6.32
N GLN A 23 -1.83 -8.32 6.50
CA GLN A 23 -3.11 -8.67 7.13
C GLN A 23 -4.23 -8.91 6.12
N ILE A 24 -4.15 -8.35 4.92
CA ILE A 24 -5.17 -8.53 3.89
C ILE A 24 -5.21 -9.97 3.34
N SER A 25 -6.43 -10.44 3.06
CA SER A 25 -6.66 -11.70 2.36
C SER A 25 -6.41 -11.56 0.85
N CYS A 26 -5.83 -12.60 0.24
CA CYS A 26 -5.84 -12.74 -1.20
C CYS A 26 -7.24 -13.12 -1.69
N GLU A 27 -7.84 -12.33 -2.58
CA GLU A 27 -9.18 -12.60 -3.12
C GLU A 27 -9.25 -13.88 -3.97
N GLN A 28 -8.12 -14.38 -4.44
CA GLN A 28 -8.05 -15.55 -5.33
C GLN A 28 -7.90 -16.88 -4.56
N CYS A 29 -7.26 -16.87 -3.39
CA CYS A 29 -7.01 -18.08 -2.60
C CYS A 29 -7.40 -17.94 -1.14
N GLU A 30 -8.02 -16.83 -0.75
CA GLU A 30 -8.55 -16.49 0.58
C GLU A 30 -7.54 -16.46 1.74
N LEU A 31 -6.27 -16.75 1.46
CA LEU A 31 -5.19 -16.74 2.45
C LEU A 31 -4.79 -15.31 2.85
N LYS A 32 -4.85 -15.04 4.15
CA LYS A 32 -4.26 -13.86 4.79
C LYS A 32 -2.74 -13.97 4.88
N GLY A 33 -2.04 -12.85 4.92
CA GLY A 33 -0.58 -12.80 5.07
C GLY A 33 0.20 -13.42 3.92
N SER A 34 -0.47 -13.67 2.79
CA SER A 34 0.14 -14.28 1.63
C SER A 34 0.81 -13.27 0.70
N PHE A 35 0.53 -11.96 0.84
CA PHE A 35 1.12 -10.94 -0.01
C PHE A 35 2.53 -10.55 0.44
N LYS A 36 3.47 -10.59 -0.51
CA LYS A 36 4.82 -10.02 -0.36
C LYS A 36 4.94 -8.78 -1.23
N LEU A 37 5.61 -7.75 -0.73
CA LEU A 37 5.94 -6.56 -1.49
C LEU A 37 6.92 -6.91 -2.63
N GLU A 38 6.64 -6.45 -3.84
CA GLU A 38 7.56 -6.52 -4.99
C GLU A 38 8.15 -5.16 -5.31
N ILE A 39 7.32 -4.11 -5.33
CA ILE A 39 7.75 -2.75 -5.70
C ILE A 39 7.03 -1.74 -4.80
N GLN A 40 7.77 -0.77 -4.28
CA GLN A 40 7.24 0.43 -3.65
C GLN A 40 7.61 1.65 -4.51
N SER A 41 6.69 2.59 -4.66
CA SER A 41 6.89 3.81 -5.45
C SER A 41 6.23 5.00 -4.79
N LEU A 42 7.00 6.08 -4.63
CA LEU A 42 6.51 7.38 -4.19
C LEU A 42 5.82 8.09 -5.35
N ILE A 43 4.60 8.56 -5.13
CA ILE A 43 3.76 9.26 -6.11
C ILE A 43 3.31 10.59 -5.50
N PHE A 44 3.29 11.64 -6.31
CA PHE A 44 2.68 12.91 -5.94
C PHE A 44 1.45 13.16 -6.82
N GLU A 45 0.28 13.29 -6.20
CA GLU A 45 -0.95 13.76 -6.86
C GLU A 45 -1.32 15.09 -6.19
N ASP A 46 -1.46 16.17 -6.97
CA ASP A 46 -1.78 17.51 -6.47
C ASP A 46 -0.89 17.96 -5.29
N LYS A 47 0.42 17.67 -5.38
CA LYS A 47 1.47 17.93 -4.35
C LYS A 47 1.33 17.12 -3.06
N LYS A 48 0.34 16.25 -2.94
CA LYS A 48 0.17 15.35 -1.81
C LYS A 48 0.96 14.04 -2.06
N PRO A 49 1.80 13.59 -1.10
CA PRO A 49 2.61 12.37 -1.27
C PRO A 49 1.80 11.11 -0.95
N PHE A 50 2.02 10.07 -1.75
CA PHE A 50 1.42 8.75 -1.61
C PHE A 50 2.45 7.67 -1.88
N ASP A 51 2.32 6.53 -1.20
CA ASP A 51 3.10 5.34 -1.50
C ASP A 51 2.24 4.29 -2.19
N LYS A 52 2.71 3.80 -3.34
CA LYS A 52 2.09 2.73 -4.10
C LYS A 52 2.90 1.45 -3.95
N LEU A 53 2.30 0.46 -3.28
CA LEU A 53 2.90 -0.85 -3.05
C LEU A 53 2.28 -1.84 -4.04
N LYS A 54 3.10 -2.46 -4.88
CA LYS A 54 2.74 -3.60 -5.72
C LYS A 54 3.18 -4.86 -5.01
N CYS A 55 2.22 -5.73 -4.73
CA CYS A 55 2.42 -6.96 -3.99
C CYS A 55 2.04 -8.18 -4.82
N LYS A 56 2.66 -9.32 -4.51
CA LYS A 56 2.35 -10.61 -5.11
C LYS A 56 2.05 -11.64 -4.02
N CYS A 57 0.91 -12.30 -4.13
CA CYS A 57 0.56 -13.44 -3.31
C CYS A 57 1.57 -14.57 -3.53
N GLN A 58 2.25 -14.99 -2.47
CA GLN A 58 3.24 -16.05 -2.51
C GLN A 58 2.62 -17.44 -2.73
N ASN A 59 1.32 -17.59 -2.47
CA ASN A 59 0.60 -18.85 -2.68
C ASN A 59 0.13 -19.05 -4.11
N CYS A 60 -0.65 -18.10 -4.66
CA CYS A 60 -1.26 -18.24 -6.00
C CYS A 60 -0.66 -17.32 -7.07
N GLY A 61 0.27 -16.43 -6.71
CA GLY A 61 0.89 -15.49 -7.65
C GLY A 61 0.04 -14.28 -8.03
N ALA A 62 -1.18 -14.14 -7.50
CA ALA A 62 -2.04 -12.98 -7.73
C ALA A 62 -1.34 -11.67 -7.36
N LYS A 63 -1.52 -10.63 -8.19
CA LYS A 63 -0.93 -9.31 -7.98
C LYS A 63 -1.97 -8.35 -7.42
N LYS A 64 -1.57 -7.50 -6.49
CA LYS A 64 -2.39 -6.43 -5.93
C LYS A 64 -1.59 -5.15 -5.84
N SER A 65 -2.23 -4.01 -6.10
CA SER A 65 -1.65 -2.70 -5.84
C SER A 65 -2.42 -2.04 -4.71
N VAL A 66 -1.71 -1.49 -3.75
CA VAL A 66 -2.28 -0.75 -2.63
C VAL A 66 -1.68 0.65 -2.63
N LEU A 67 -2.51 1.65 -2.38
CA LEU A 67 -2.11 3.05 -2.36
C LEU A 67 -2.32 3.60 -0.96
N PHE A 68 -1.28 4.21 -0.41
CA PHE A 68 -1.24 4.75 0.94
C PHE A 68 -1.04 6.26 0.90
N ASP A 69 -1.81 6.97 1.72
CA ASP A 69 -1.64 8.39 1.97
C ASP A 69 -0.66 8.59 3.12
N ILE A 70 0.53 9.06 2.78
CA ILE A 70 1.65 9.27 3.70
C ILE A 70 1.81 10.74 4.09
N SER A 71 0.89 11.61 3.66
CA SER A 71 0.98 13.07 3.88
C SER A 71 1.05 13.47 5.35
N ASN A 72 0.61 12.59 6.26
CA ASN A 72 0.65 12.84 7.69
C ASN A 72 2.06 12.80 8.30
N PHE A 73 3.00 12.08 7.70
CA PHE A 73 4.35 11.90 8.25
C PHE A 73 5.48 12.11 7.23
N PHE A 74 5.18 12.13 5.92
CA PHE A 74 6.17 12.37 4.90
C PHE A 74 6.86 13.73 5.07
N GLY A 75 8.19 13.71 5.11
CA GLY A 75 9.02 14.92 5.24
C GLY A 75 9.06 15.55 6.64
N LYS A 76 8.39 14.96 7.64
CA LYS A 76 8.53 15.38 9.04
C LYS A 76 9.76 14.68 9.63
N LEU A 77 10.75 15.47 10.06
CA LEU A 77 11.87 14.97 10.86
C LEU A 77 11.32 14.57 12.24
N PHE A 78 11.70 13.38 12.69
CA PHE A 78 11.39 12.86 14.03
C PHE A 78 11.91 13.78 15.13
#